data_AF-A0A6M3L1F9-F1
#
_entry.id   AF-A0A6M3L1F9-F1
#
_cell.length_a   1.000
_cell.length_b   1.000
_cell.length_c   1.000
_cell.angle_alpha   90.00
_cell.angle_beta   90.00
_cell.angle_gamma   90.00
#
_symmetry.space_group_name_H-M   'P 1'
#
loop_
_entity.id
_entity.type
_entity.pdbx_description
1 polymer ?
#
loop_
_entity_poly.entity_id
_entity_poly.type
_entity_poly.pdbx_seq_one_letter_code
_entity_poly.pdbx_strand_id
1 'polypeptide(L)'
;MDSNIRLSRFKGLITQDRMLPITVIGCGGIGSATIKQLAQLGVPEITMWDGDTVDEVNRGTQGFSSYAVGKSKVEAMSDVCKAYGDEECSYIGINKFFKPTEDSIVTPIAIIVPDDITVRREIFENNIVDKSVMFLIDARMAAEQGQVFLVNMADKKQIQFYKESFFNPGEAMEESCTARATIYCGEYIAALIVSQYKAFCMNQIIPFRIDFHLRTLTMSVSHLLEE
;
A
#
# COMPACT_ATOMS: atom_id res chain seq x y z
N MET A 1 10.18 -31.81 -6.47
CA MET A 1 8.80 -31.31 -6.34
C MET A 1 8.81 -29.92 -6.91
N ASP A 2 7.97 -29.71 -7.91
CA ASP A 2 8.08 -28.61 -8.86
C ASP A 2 7.86 -27.27 -8.16
N SER A 3 8.67 -26.27 -8.53
CA SER A 3 8.48 -24.87 -8.15
C SER A 3 6.99 -24.50 -8.23
N ASN A 4 6.43 -23.88 -7.20
CA ASN A 4 5.00 -23.54 -7.12
C ASN A 4 4.44 -23.13 -8.49
N ILE A 5 3.66 -24.02 -9.13
CA ILE A 5 3.20 -23.89 -10.53
C ILE A 5 2.43 -22.57 -10.72
N ARG A 6 1.75 -22.11 -9.67
CA ARG A 6 1.07 -20.81 -9.61
C ARG A 6 1.98 -19.64 -10.00
N LEU A 7 3.24 -19.71 -9.61
CA LEU A 7 4.25 -18.65 -9.79
C LEU A 7 5.06 -18.84 -11.07
N SER A 8 4.77 -19.89 -11.87
CA SER A 8 5.50 -20.20 -13.11
C SER A 8 5.47 -19.07 -14.13
N ARG A 9 4.39 -18.29 -14.17
CA ARG A 9 4.23 -17.12 -15.08
C ARG A 9 5.01 -15.89 -14.63
N PHE A 10 5.55 -15.90 -13.42
CA PHE A 10 6.45 -14.86 -12.92
C PHE A 10 7.93 -15.21 -13.11
N LYS A 11 8.25 -16.44 -13.55
CA LYS A 11 9.63 -16.87 -13.81
C LYS A 11 10.30 -15.91 -14.80
N GLY A 12 11.45 -15.36 -14.41
CA GLY A 12 12.21 -14.39 -15.18
C GLY A 12 11.86 -12.92 -14.88
N LEU A 13 10.77 -12.65 -14.16
CA LEU A 13 10.38 -11.31 -13.73
C LEU A 13 10.49 -11.11 -12.22
N ILE A 14 10.21 -12.16 -11.44
CA ILE A 14 10.16 -12.13 -9.98
C ILE A 14 10.93 -13.32 -9.42
N THR A 15 11.85 -13.04 -8.51
CA THR A 15 12.58 -14.04 -7.73
C THR A 15 11.97 -14.11 -6.32
N GLN A 16 11.21 -15.17 -6.01
CA GLN A 16 10.42 -15.21 -4.77
C GLN A 16 11.24 -15.07 -3.50
N ASP A 17 12.46 -15.63 -3.46
CA ASP A 17 13.36 -15.53 -2.30
C ASP A 17 13.84 -14.10 -2.00
N ARG A 18 13.61 -13.15 -2.93
CA ARG A 18 13.95 -11.74 -2.73
C ARG A 18 12.79 -10.90 -2.21
N MET A 19 11.57 -11.45 -2.17
CA MET A 19 10.42 -10.73 -1.65
C MET A 19 10.53 -10.56 -0.14
N LEU A 20 10.17 -9.37 0.33
CA LEU A 20 10.32 -9.00 1.73
C LEU A 20 8.95 -8.90 2.43
N PRO A 21 8.87 -9.23 3.74
CA PRO A 21 7.70 -8.97 4.57
C PRO A 21 7.25 -7.51 4.50
N ILE A 22 5.94 -7.28 4.64
CA ILE A 22 5.35 -5.95 4.49
C ILE A 22 4.23 -5.71 5.49
N THR A 23 4.17 -4.47 6.00
CA THR A 23 3.03 -3.98 6.78
C THR A 23 2.19 -3.03 5.95
N VAL A 24 0.87 -3.23 5.95
CA VAL A 24 -0.13 -2.36 5.32
C VAL A 24 -1.01 -1.74 6.40
N ILE A 25 -1.02 -0.41 6.49
CA ILE A 25 -1.86 0.34 7.42
C ILE A 25 -3.03 0.96 6.63
N GLY A 26 -4.22 0.43 6.89
CA GLY A 26 -5.47 0.72 6.18
C GLY A 26 -5.84 -0.38 5.19
N CYS A 27 -7.04 -0.96 5.35
CA CYS A 27 -7.65 -1.98 4.49
C CYS A 27 -8.82 -1.40 3.66
N GLY A 28 -8.81 -0.09 3.41
CA GLY A 28 -9.82 0.61 2.59
C GLY A 28 -9.66 0.37 1.08
N GLY A 29 -10.07 1.33 0.24
CA GLY A 29 -10.08 1.16 -1.22
C GLY A 29 -8.72 0.78 -1.83
N ILE A 30 -7.68 1.54 -1.50
CA ILE A 30 -6.30 1.24 -1.96
C ILE A 30 -5.76 -0.01 -1.25
N GLY A 31 -5.92 -0.08 0.08
CA GLY A 31 -5.36 -1.14 0.92
C GLY A 31 -5.87 -2.52 0.55
N SER A 32 -7.19 -2.71 0.46
CA SER A 32 -7.80 -3.99 0.09
C SER A 32 -7.36 -4.49 -1.29
N ALA A 33 -7.31 -3.60 -2.29
CA ALA A 33 -6.83 -3.94 -3.63
C ALA A 33 -5.33 -4.30 -3.64
N THR A 34 -4.51 -3.59 -2.85
CA THR A 34 -3.07 -3.82 -2.73
C THR A 34 -2.77 -5.14 -2.05
N ILE A 35 -3.39 -5.40 -0.89
CA ILE A 35 -3.23 -6.63 -0.10
C ILE A 35 -3.56 -7.86 -0.94
N LYS A 36 -4.69 -7.83 -1.68
CA LYS A 36 -5.06 -8.93 -2.59
C LYS A 36 -3.96 -9.22 -3.61
N GLN A 37 -3.44 -8.18 -4.27
CA GLN A 37 -2.39 -8.33 -5.27
C GLN A 37 -1.06 -8.82 -4.65
N LEU A 38 -0.69 -8.35 -3.45
CA LEU A 38 0.49 -8.84 -2.72
C LEU A 38 0.37 -10.33 -2.37
N ALA A 39 -0.80 -10.77 -1.89
CA ALA A 39 -1.05 -12.20 -1.64
C ALA A 39 -0.96 -13.02 -2.93
N GLN A 40 -1.51 -12.52 -4.04
CA GLN A 40 -1.40 -13.14 -5.36
C GLN A 40 0.04 -13.23 -5.87
N LEU A 41 0.88 -12.25 -5.54
CA LEU A 41 2.30 -12.21 -5.88
C LEU A 41 3.11 -13.26 -5.09
N GLY A 42 2.61 -13.65 -3.92
CA GLY A 42 3.26 -14.61 -3.01
C GLY A 42 4.15 -13.95 -1.96
N VAL A 43 3.87 -12.70 -1.58
CA VAL A 43 4.63 -12.00 -0.53
C VAL A 43 4.63 -12.84 0.75
N PRO A 44 5.82 -13.13 1.35
CA PRO A 44 5.96 -14.15 2.39
C PRO A 44 5.19 -13.82 3.67
N GLU A 45 5.07 -12.55 4.01
CA GLU A 45 4.29 -12.09 5.16
C GLU A 45 3.64 -10.74 4.87
N ILE A 46 2.34 -10.63 5.13
CA ILE A 46 1.56 -9.41 5.05
C ILE A 46 0.90 -9.15 6.40
N THR A 47 1.34 -8.11 7.10
CA THR A 47 0.69 -7.61 8.31
C THR A 47 -0.27 -6.49 7.96
N MET A 48 -1.53 -6.59 8.37
CA MET A 48 -2.62 -5.68 8.03
C MET A 48 -3.15 -5.01 9.30
N TRP A 49 -3.23 -3.69 9.30
CA TRP A 49 -3.85 -2.91 10.38
C TRP A 49 -5.06 -2.17 9.86
N ASP A 50 -6.21 -2.43 10.47
CA ASP A 50 -7.44 -1.65 10.28
C ASP A 50 -8.38 -1.92 11.46
N GLY A 51 -8.94 -0.86 12.04
CA GLY A 51 -9.87 -0.95 13.17
C GLY A 51 -11.34 -1.02 12.76
N ASP A 52 -11.65 -0.88 11.47
CA ASP A 52 -13.02 -0.79 10.98
C ASP A 52 -13.65 -2.15 10.70
N THR A 53 -14.97 -2.13 10.66
CA THR A 53 -15.83 -3.20 10.13
C THR A 53 -16.20 -2.91 8.68
N VAL A 54 -16.41 -3.95 7.88
CA VAL A 54 -16.92 -3.83 6.51
C VAL A 54 -18.39 -3.39 6.55
N ASP A 55 -18.66 -2.23 5.96
CA ASP A 55 -20.01 -1.68 5.76
C ASP A 55 -20.50 -1.89 4.32
N GLU A 56 -21.82 -1.92 4.11
CA GLU A 56 -22.42 -2.03 2.78
C GLU A 56 -21.95 -0.90 1.84
N VAL A 57 -21.76 0.32 2.35
CA VAL A 57 -21.28 1.45 1.53
C VAL A 57 -19.85 1.23 1.01
N ASN A 58 -19.07 0.35 1.64
CA ASN A 58 -17.70 0.06 1.23
C ASN A 58 -17.63 -0.81 -0.03
N ARG A 59 -18.68 -1.58 -0.34
CA ARG A 59 -18.65 -2.57 -1.42
C ARG A 59 -18.48 -1.99 -2.82
N GLY A 60 -18.87 -0.73 -3.02
CA GLY A 60 -18.70 -0.05 -4.31
C GLY A 60 -17.28 0.44 -4.59
N THR A 61 -16.43 0.54 -3.56
CA THR A 61 -15.12 1.21 -3.66
C THR A 61 -13.98 0.43 -3.00
N GLN A 62 -14.27 -0.72 -2.38
CA GLN A 62 -13.32 -1.54 -1.64
C GLN A 62 -13.49 -3.01 -2.04
N GLY A 63 -12.43 -3.81 -1.94
CA GLY A 63 -12.36 -5.19 -2.42
C GLY A 63 -13.16 -6.23 -1.61
N PHE A 64 -14.28 -5.84 -0.99
CA PHE A 64 -15.07 -6.70 -0.10
C PHE A 64 -16.28 -7.33 -0.79
N SER A 65 -16.51 -8.61 -0.54
CA SER A 65 -17.72 -9.31 -0.99
C SER A 65 -18.93 -8.97 -0.10
N SER A 66 -20.15 -9.27 -0.58
CA SER A 66 -21.36 -9.14 0.24
C SER A 66 -21.33 -9.98 1.52
N TYR A 67 -20.62 -11.12 1.49
CA TYR A 67 -20.51 -12.01 2.65
C TYR A 67 -19.53 -11.48 3.72
N ALA A 68 -18.78 -10.42 3.41
CA ALA A 68 -17.86 -9.80 4.34
C ALA A 68 -18.51 -8.70 5.20
N VAL A 69 -19.71 -8.23 4.85
CA VAL A 69 -20.41 -7.17 5.60
C VAL A 69 -20.60 -7.61 7.06
N GLY A 70 -20.21 -6.74 8.00
CA GLY A 70 -20.22 -7.02 9.44
C GLY A 70 -18.96 -7.70 9.99
N LYS A 71 -18.04 -8.19 9.15
CA LYS A 71 -16.71 -8.65 9.59
C LYS A 71 -15.76 -7.47 9.79
N SER A 72 -14.74 -7.64 10.63
CA SER A 72 -13.63 -6.69 10.62
C SER A 72 -12.95 -6.66 9.24
N LYS A 73 -12.46 -5.50 8.80
CA LYS A 73 -11.82 -5.38 7.48
C LYS A 73 -10.58 -6.28 7.38
N VAL A 74 -9.80 -6.41 8.45
CA VAL A 74 -8.62 -7.28 8.49
C VAL A 74 -8.96 -8.77 8.43
N GLU A 75 -10.08 -9.19 9.01
CA GLU A 75 -10.58 -10.58 8.88
C GLU A 75 -11.04 -10.85 7.46
N ALA A 76 -11.85 -9.95 6.89
CA ALA A 76 -12.30 -10.05 5.50
C ALA A 76 -11.12 -10.09 4.52
N MET A 77 -10.07 -9.29 4.76
CA MET A 77 -8.87 -9.34 3.94
C MET A 77 -8.04 -10.60 4.16
N SER A 78 -8.00 -11.13 5.38
CA SER A 78 -7.34 -12.43 5.65
C SER A 78 -8.02 -13.56 4.87
N ASP A 79 -9.36 -13.55 4.77
CA ASP A 79 -10.11 -14.50 3.95
C ASP A 79 -9.77 -14.36 2.46
N VAL A 80 -9.66 -13.12 1.96
CA VAL A 80 -9.21 -12.85 0.58
C VAL A 80 -7.79 -13.36 0.34
N CYS A 81 -6.85 -13.08 1.25
CA CYS A 81 -5.49 -13.56 1.14
C CYS A 81 -5.42 -15.09 1.10
N LYS A 82 -6.18 -15.78 1.96
CA LYS A 82 -6.24 -17.25 1.95
C LYS A 82 -6.87 -17.81 0.66
N ALA A 83 -7.85 -17.11 0.09
CA ALA A 83 -8.52 -17.55 -1.13
C ALA A 83 -7.68 -17.39 -2.40
N TYR A 84 -6.82 -16.37 -2.47
CA TYR A 84 -6.04 -16.04 -3.68
C TYR A 84 -4.53 -16.23 -3.54
N GLY A 85 -4.06 -16.30 -2.29
CA GLY A 85 -2.66 -16.31 -1.88
C GLY A 85 -1.99 -17.67 -1.96
N ASP A 86 -0.75 -17.72 -1.51
CA ASP A 86 -0.07 -18.97 -1.17
C ASP A 86 -0.44 -19.39 0.25
N GLU A 87 -0.61 -20.67 0.51
CA GLU A 87 -0.88 -21.21 1.85
C GLU A 87 0.36 -21.18 2.75
N GLU A 88 1.55 -21.17 2.15
CA GLU A 88 2.83 -21.06 2.87
C GLU A 88 3.16 -19.63 3.34
N CYS A 89 2.42 -18.62 2.84
CA CYS A 89 2.62 -17.24 3.26
C CYS A 89 1.79 -16.89 4.50
N SER A 90 2.29 -15.95 5.30
CA SER A 90 1.64 -15.49 6.52
C SER A 90 0.78 -14.24 6.27
N TYR A 91 -0.48 -14.27 6.69
CA TYR A 91 -1.40 -13.12 6.60
C TYR A 91 -1.91 -12.78 8.00
N ILE A 92 -1.42 -11.67 8.55
CA ILE A 92 -1.64 -11.29 9.95
C ILE A 92 -2.58 -10.08 9.99
N GLY A 93 -3.82 -10.29 10.42
CA GLY A 93 -4.80 -9.23 10.59
C GLY A 93 -4.84 -8.70 12.03
N ILE A 94 -4.64 -7.39 12.21
CA ILE A 94 -4.69 -6.73 13.51
C ILE A 94 -5.89 -5.77 13.52
N ASN A 95 -6.97 -6.19 14.19
CA ASN A 95 -8.24 -5.47 14.24
C ASN A 95 -8.20 -4.32 15.26
N LYS A 96 -7.34 -3.33 14.99
CA LYS A 96 -7.17 -2.10 15.78
C LYS A 96 -6.70 -0.99 14.84
N PHE A 97 -7.05 0.25 15.16
CA PHE A 97 -6.35 1.39 14.58
C PHE A 97 -4.90 1.37 15.03
N PHE A 98 -3.98 1.53 14.07
CA PHE A 98 -2.56 1.65 14.37
C PHE A 98 -2.32 2.92 15.19
N LYS A 99 -1.72 2.79 16.36
CA LYS A 99 -1.39 3.90 17.25
C LYS A 99 0.10 4.20 17.17
N PRO A 100 0.52 5.29 16.52
CA PRO A 100 1.94 5.53 16.24
C PRO A 100 2.84 5.61 17.47
N THR A 101 2.31 5.95 18.65
CA THR A 101 3.06 6.05 19.90
C THR A 101 3.11 4.77 20.73
N GLU A 102 2.27 3.77 20.43
CA GLU A 102 2.14 2.52 21.19
C GLU A 102 2.56 1.30 20.36
N ASP A 103 2.28 1.32 19.06
CA ASP A 103 2.56 0.21 18.15
C ASP A 103 3.91 0.39 17.45
N SER A 104 4.36 -0.64 16.72
CA SER A 104 5.63 -0.62 15.99
C SER A 104 5.52 -1.36 14.67
N ILE A 105 6.08 -0.78 13.61
CA ILE A 105 6.30 -1.47 12.34
C ILE A 105 7.62 -2.23 12.44
N VAL A 106 7.56 -3.55 12.31
CA VAL A 106 8.73 -4.44 12.43
C VAL A 106 9.16 -5.05 11.10
N THR A 107 8.43 -4.77 10.02
CA THR A 107 8.74 -5.23 8.66
C THR A 107 9.64 -4.22 7.94
N PRO A 108 10.43 -4.68 6.95
CA PRO A 108 11.30 -3.80 6.17
C PRO A 108 10.55 -2.88 5.21
N ILE A 109 9.29 -3.14 4.92
CA ILE A 109 8.49 -2.35 3.98
C ILE A 109 7.17 -1.97 4.64
N ALA A 110 6.81 -0.69 4.53
CA ALA A 110 5.55 -0.15 5.03
C ALA A 110 4.74 0.46 3.89
N ILE A 111 3.46 0.10 3.80
CA ILE A 111 2.45 0.78 2.98
C ILE A 111 1.51 1.52 3.92
N ILE A 112 1.41 2.84 3.76
CA ILE A 112 0.47 3.67 4.52
C ILE A 112 -0.61 4.20 3.58
N VAL A 113 -1.86 3.84 3.86
CA VAL A 113 -3.03 4.28 3.09
C VAL A 113 -4.25 4.70 3.94
N PRO A 114 -4.12 5.21 5.19
CA PRO A 114 -5.26 5.76 5.93
C PRO A 114 -5.75 7.07 5.29
N ASP A 115 -7.02 7.42 5.41
CA ASP A 115 -7.57 8.64 4.80
C ASP A 115 -7.15 9.95 5.50
N ASP A 116 -6.62 9.87 6.72
CA ASP A 116 -6.19 11.03 7.51
C ASP A 116 -4.69 11.35 7.35
N ILE A 117 -4.39 12.58 6.90
CA ILE A 117 -3.02 13.07 6.67
C ILE A 117 -2.21 13.23 7.97
N THR A 118 -2.87 13.54 9.09
CA THR A 118 -2.27 13.63 10.42
C THR A 118 -1.80 12.26 10.87
N VAL A 119 -2.65 11.23 10.69
CA VAL A 119 -2.29 9.84 10.99
C VAL A 119 -1.10 9.40 10.13
N ARG A 120 -1.08 9.71 8.83
CA ARG A 120 0.07 9.43 7.95
C ARG A 120 1.37 10.05 8.48
N ARG A 121 1.32 11.32 8.89
CA ARG A 121 2.48 12.03 9.46
C ARG A 121 2.95 11.38 10.77
N GLU A 122 2.04 11.07 11.67
CA GLU A 122 2.39 10.46 12.96
C GLU A 122 3.01 9.06 12.79
N ILE A 123 2.49 8.23 11.87
CA ILE A 123 3.11 6.94 11.54
C ILE A 123 4.53 7.17 11.01
N PHE A 124 4.71 8.12 10.08
CA PHE A 124 6.03 8.41 9.52
C PHE A 124 7.05 8.81 10.59
N GLU A 125 6.69 9.78 11.43
CA GLU A 125 7.59 10.34 12.44
C GLU A 125 7.93 9.34 13.55
N ASN A 126 6.99 8.47 13.96
CA ASN A 126 7.20 7.59 15.11
C ASN A 126 7.63 6.16 14.74
N ASN A 127 7.32 5.68 13.53
CA ASN A 127 7.46 4.26 13.16
C ASN A 127 8.30 3.99 11.92
N ILE A 128 8.60 5.01 11.12
CA ILE A 128 9.32 4.82 9.85
C ILE A 128 10.70 5.47 9.92
N VAL A 129 10.78 6.74 10.33
CA VAL A 129 12.06 7.47 10.45
C VAL A 129 12.94 6.85 11.53
N ASP A 130 14.21 6.59 11.18
CA ASP A 130 15.23 6.00 12.06
C ASP A 130 14.84 4.63 12.66
N LYS A 131 13.95 3.90 11.97
CA LYS A 131 13.52 2.53 12.32
C LYS A 131 14.01 1.50 11.30
N SER A 132 13.54 0.26 11.41
CA SER A 132 13.89 -0.86 10.52
C SER A 132 13.25 -0.81 9.13
N VAL A 133 12.37 0.16 8.87
CA VAL A 133 11.72 0.31 7.57
C VAL A 133 12.75 0.79 6.55
N MET A 134 12.95 0.02 5.49
CA MET A 134 13.86 0.31 4.38
C MET A 134 13.14 1.00 3.21
N PHE A 135 11.86 0.72 3.03
CA PHE A 135 11.06 1.27 1.95
C PHE A 135 9.66 1.64 2.44
N LEU A 136 9.31 2.91 2.25
CA LEU A 136 7.98 3.43 2.55
C LEU A 136 7.22 3.67 1.25
N ILE A 137 5.98 3.22 1.21
CA ILE A 137 5.03 3.51 0.15
C ILE A 137 3.84 4.25 0.78
N ASP A 138 3.61 5.49 0.37
CA ASP A 138 2.45 6.30 0.77
C ASP A 138 1.60 6.58 -0.48
N ALA A 139 0.36 6.09 -0.50
CA ALA A 139 -0.54 6.31 -1.62
C ALA A 139 -1.82 7.04 -1.22
N ARG A 140 -2.17 8.03 -2.05
CA ARG A 140 -3.26 8.97 -1.84
C ARG A 140 -4.15 8.98 -3.08
N MET A 141 -5.45 9.06 -2.87
CA MET A 141 -6.46 9.05 -3.94
C MET A 141 -7.44 10.19 -3.72
N ALA A 142 -7.83 10.83 -4.81
CA ALA A 142 -9.00 11.71 -4.87
C ALA A 142 -9.73 11.45 -6.18
N ALA A 143 -10.92 10.85 -6.08
CA ALA A 143 -11.77 10.46 -7.22
C ALA A 143 -11.05 9.56 -8.25
N GLU A 144 -10.57 10.17 -9.34
CA GLU A 144 -9.90 9.55 -10.50
C GLU A 144 -8.42 9.93 -10.62
N GLN A 145 -7.90 10.58 -9.59
CA GLN A 145 -6.53 11.04 -9.50
C GLN A 145 -5.83 10.29 -8.35
N GLY A 146 -4.53 10.08 -8.47
CA GLY A 146 -3.75 9.47 -7.41
C GLY A 146 -2.31 9.93 -7.39
N GLN A 147 -1.73 9.82 -6.21
CA GLN A 147 -0.34 10.15 -5.91
C GLN A 147 0.27 9.00 -5.09
N VAL A 148 1.44 8.53 -5.51
CA VAL A 148 2.16 7.43 -4.86
C VAL A 148 3.59 7.88 -4.59
N PHE A 149 3.95 8.05 -3.33
CA PHE A 149 5.32 8.26 -2.86
C PHE A 149 5.98 6.91 -2.61
N LEU A 150 7.26 6.83 -2.99
CA LEU A 150 8.08 5.64 -2.98
C LEU A 150 9.43 6.04 -2.40
N VAL A 151 9.55 5.95 -1.08
CA VAL A 151 10.63 6.56 -0.32
C VAL A 151 11.62 5.49 0.09
N ASN A 152 12.82 5.54 -0.48
CA ASN A 152 13.96 4.80 0.02
C ASN A 152 14.42 5.41 1.35
N MET A 153 14.30 4.66 2.44
CA MET A 153 14.63 5.16 3.79
C MET A 153 16.14 5.27 4.04
N ALA A 154 16.99 4.86 3.09
CA ALA A 154 18.41 5.19 3.08
C ALA A 154 18.71 6.57 2.47
N ASP A 155 17.79 7.14 1.69
CA ASP A 155 17.96 8.41 0.99
C ASP A 155 17.37 9.58 1.79
N LYS A 156 18.26 10.37 2.40
CA LYS A 156 17.90 11.54 3.20
C LYS A 156 17.16 12.62 2.41
N LYS A 157 17.46 12.78 1.11
CA LYS A 157 16.75 13.74 0.26
C LYS A 157 15.30 13.28 0.10
N GLN A 158 15.07 12.01 -0.25
CA GLN A 158 13.71 11.46 -0.37
C GLN A 158 12.91 11.57 0.93
N ILE A 159 13.52 11.25 2.07
CA ILE A 159 12.90 11.40 3.40
C ILE A 159 12.46 12.85 3.63
N GLN A 160 13.33 13.82 3.32
CA GLN A 160 13.03 15.24 3.51
C GLN A 160 11.91 15.72 2.59
N PHE A 161 11.97 15.42 1.29
CA PHE A 161 10.92 15.78 0.33
C PHE A 161 9.57 15.14 0.69
N TYR A 162 9.58 13.89 1.14
CA TYR A 162 8.36 13.24 1.61
C TYR A 162 7.79 13.93 2.85
N LYS A 163 8.64 14.31 3.81
CA LYS A 163 8.22 15.05 5.01
C LYS A 163 7.57 16.39 4.66
N GLU A 164 8.09 17.10 3.65
CA GLU A 164 7.53 18.37 3.18
C GLU A 164 6.13 18.21 2.56
N SER A 165 5.81 17.03 2.00
CA SER A 165 4.48 16.74 1.43
C SER A 165 3.32 16.83 2.43
N PHE A 166 3.60 16.83 3.74
CA PHE A 166 2.57 17.00 4.77
C PHE A 166 2.18 18.47 5.01
N PHE A 167 3.01 19.42 4.58
CA PHE A 167 2.86 20.85 4.91
C PHE A 167 2.56 21.74 3.71
N ASN A 168 2.53 21.17 2.50
CA ASN A 168 2.24 21.90 1.26
C ASN A 168 0.75 21.70 0.87
N PRO A 169 -0.17 22.58 1.32
CA PRO A 169 -1.60 22.45 1.02
C PRO A 169 -1.92 22.55 -0.48
N GLY A 170 -1.03 23.12 -1.30
CA GLY A 170 -1.20 23.17 -2.76
C GLY A 170 -1.03 21.83 -3.50
N GLU A 171 -0.55 20.78 -2.82
CA GLU A 171 -0.51 19.40 -3.34
C GLU A 171 -1.67 18.54 -2.81
N ALA A 172 -2.51 19.08 -1.92
CA ALA A 172 -3.70 18.39 -1.48
C ALA A 172 -4.68 18.29 -2.65
N MET A 173 -5.01 17.07 -3.05
CA MET A 173 -5.97 16.81 -4.11
C MET A 173 -7.36 17.24 -3.63
N GLU A 174 -7.75 18.47 -3.89
CA GLU A 174 -9.07 19.00 -3.52
C GLU A 174 -10.13 18.53 -4.53
N GLU A 175 -10.99 17.60 -4.13
CA GLU A 175 -12.29 17.39 -4.77
C GLU A 175 -13.41 17.15 -3.75
N SER A 176 -14.64 17.44 -4.19
CA SER A 176 -15.86 17.58 -3.38
C SER A 176 -16.20 16.38 -2.47
N CYS A 177 -16.87 16.68 -1.35
CA CYS A 177 -17.16 15.77 -0.23
C CYS A 177 -17.82 14.42 -0.62
N THR A 178 -18.42 14.30 -1.81
CA THR A 178 -19.16 13.11 -2.27
C THR A 178 -18.41 12.20 -3.24
N ALA A 179 -17.25 12.59 -3.79
CA ALA A 179 -16.52 11.82 -4.81
C ALA A 179 -15.09 11.49 -4.37
N ARG A 180 -14.94 10.81 -3.23
CA ARG A 180 -13.60 10.57 -2.64
C ARG A 180 -12.87 9.36 -3.23
N ALA A 181 -13.59 8.34 -3.69
CA ALA A 181 -13.00 7.07 -4.09
C ALA A 181 -13.75 6.42 -5.24
N THR A 182 -13.01 5.77 -6.14
CA THR A 182 -13.55 4.90 -7.18
C THR A 182 -12.78 3.59 -7.16
N ILE A 183 -13.47 2.46 -7.41
CA ILE A 183 -12.84 1.14 -7.37
C ILE A 183 -11.69 1.02 -8.36
N TYR A 184 -11.87 1.52 -9.58
CA TYR A 184 -10.84 1.43 -10.63
C TYR A 184 -9.62 2.31 -10.35
N CYS A 185 -9.78 3.47 -9.72
CA CYS A 185 -8.64 4.30 -9.31
C CYS A 185 -7.88 3.62 -8.17
N GLY A 186 -8.59 3.04 -7.19
CA GLY A 186 -7.97 2.25 -6.12
C GLY A 186 -7.19 1.05 -6.64
N GLU A 187 -7.74 0.31 -7.62
CA GLU A 187 -7.05 -0.82 -8.26
C GLU A 187 -5.83 -0.37 -9.08
N TYR A 188 -5.92 0.77 -9.78
CA TYR A 188 -4.78 1.31 -10.53
C TYR A 188 -3.64 1.72 -9.60
N ILE A 189 -3.95 2.39 -8.49
CA ILE A 189 -2.96 2.71 -7.44
C ILE A 189 -2.34 1.44 -6.89
N ALA A 190 -3.15 0.41 -6.58
CA ALA A 190 -2.65 -0.87 -6.09
C ALA A 190 -1.70 -1.54 -7.08
N ALA A 191 -2.00 -1.49 -8.38
CA ALA A 191 -1.11 -2.01 -9.42
C ALA A 191 0.23 -1.26 -9.47
N LEU A 192 0.22 0.06 -9.30
CA LEU A 192 1.45 0.85 -9.16
C LEU A 192 2.23 0.43 -7.91
N ILE A 193 1.59 0.40 -6.73
CA ILE A 193 2.23 0.00 -5.47
C ILE A 193 2.91 -1.37 -5.60
N VAL A 194 2.20 -2.39 -6.07
CA VAL A 194 2.73 -3.76 -6.14
C VAL A 194 3.85 -3.87 -7.19
N SER A 195 3.75 -3.15 -8.31
CA SER A 195 4.82 -3.06 -9.29
C SER A 195 6.09 -2.47 -8.70
N GLN A 196 5.99 -1.41 -7.89
CA GLN A 196 7.13 -0.76 -7.26
C GLN A 196 7.69 -1.53 -6.06
N TYR A 197 6.84 -2.19 -5.27
CA TYR A 197 7.26 -3.17 -4.27
C TYR A 197 8.14 -4.26 -4.89
N LYS A 198 7.69 -4.83 -6.03
CA LYS A 198 8.47 -5.81 -6.79
C LYS A 198 9.77 -5.20 -7.28
N ALA A 199 9.73 -3.98 -7.84
CA ALA A 199 10.94 -3.29 -8.29
C ALA A 199 11.97 -3.13 -7.16
N PHE A 200 11.53 -2.76 -5.95
CA PHE A 200 12.37 -2.67 -4.76
C PHE A 200 13.01 -4.01 -4.41
N CYS A 201 12.20 -5.06 -4.25
CA CYS A 201 12.71 -6.40 -3.94
C CYS A 201 13.70 -6.91 -5.00
N MET A 202 13.51 -6.51 -6.27
CA MET A 202 14.37 -6.89 -7.39
C MET A 202 15.59 -5.97 -7.59
N ASN A 203 15.82 -4.96 -6.74
CA ASN A 203 16.86 -3.92 -6.89
C ASN A 203 16.78 -3.22 -8.25
N GLN A 204 15.57 -2.90 -8.69
CA GLN A 204 15.32 -2.12 -9.90
C GLN A 204 15.24 -0.63 -9.55
N ILE A 205 15.37 0.22 -10.57
CA ILE A 205 15.19 1.67 -10.41
C ILE A 205 13.72 1.96 -10.08
N ILE A 206 13.49 2.79 -9.07
CA ILE A 206 12.18 3.21 -8.59
C ILE A 206 12.15 4.74 -8.62
N PRO A 207 11.08 5.37 -9.12
CA PRO A 207 10.91 6.81 -8.99
C PRO A 207 10.59 7.19 -7.53
N PHE A 208 10.76 8.47 -7.18
CA PHE A 208 10.37 8.96 -5.86
C PHE A 208 8.85 9.16 -5.75
N ARG A 209 8.22 9.65 -6.82
CA ARG A 209 6.78 9.96 -6.84
C ARG A 209 6.17 9.64 -8.20
N ILE A 210 4.95 9.12 -8.18
CA ILE A 210 4.09 8.95 -9.34
C ILE A 210 2.80 9.72 -9.08
N ASP A 211 2.44 10.62 -9.98
CA ASP A 211 1.16 11.32 -9.99
C ASP A 211 0.41 10.97 -11.28
N PHE A 212 -0.90 10.74 -11.20
CA PHE A 212 -1.70 10.46 -12.39
C PHE A 212 -3.13 11.02 -12.27
N HIS A 213 -3.78 11.14 -13.44
CA HIS A 213 -5.19 11.44 -13.56
C HIS A 213 -5.80 10.54 -14.66
N LEU A 214 -6.74 9.66 -14.29
CA LEU A 214 -7.29 8.64 -15.20
C LEU A 214 -8.23 9.21 -16.25
N ARG A 215 -9.00 10.25 -15.94
CA ARG A 215 -9.85 10.92 -16.93
C ARG A 215 -9.06 11.57 -18.07
N THR A 216 -7.95 12.23 -17.76
CA THR A 216 -7.09 12.88 -18.76
C THR A 216 -6.01 11.95 -19.31
N LEU A 217 -5.88 10.75 -18.74
CA LEU A 217 -4.85 9.75 -19.08
C LEU A 217 -3.42 10.30 -18.99
N THR A 218 -3.16 11.15 -18.01
CA THR A 218 -1.85 11.75 -17.77
C THR A 218 -1.18 11.08 -16.58
N MET A 219 0.13 10.83 -16.70
CA MET A 219 0.98 10.34 -15.62
C MET A 219 2.31 11.08 -15.64
N SER A 220 2.73 11.58 -14.49
CA SER A 220 4.05 12.16 -14.27
C SER A 220 4.83 11.35 -13.26
N VAL A 221 6.12 11.18 -13.52
CA VAL A 221 7.03 10.40 -12.69
C VAL A 221 8.19 11.30 -12.31
N SER A 222 8.43 11.44 -11.01
CA SER A 222 9.51 12.26 -10.47
C SER A 222 10.62 11.37 -9.95
N HIS A 223 11.83 11.58 -10.45
CA HIS A 223 13.05 11.00 -9.89
C HIS A 223 13.77 12.08 -9.08
N LEU A 224 14.08 11.79 -7.82
CA LEU A 224 15.07 12.56 -7.08
C LEU A 224 16.41 11.89 -7.39
N LEU A 225 17.17 12.48 -8.30
CA LEU A 225 18.51 11.99 -8.59
C LEU A 225 19.40 12.25 -7.37
N GLU A 226 20.19 11.24 -6.98
CA GLU A 226 21.35 11.48 -6.12
C GLU A 226 22.31 12.40 -6.89
N GLU A 227 22.90 13.39 -6.20
CA GLU A 227 23.97 14.23 -6.77
C GLU A 227 25.30 13.48 -6.75
#